data_AF-A0A4Q7EJY3-F1
#
_entry.id   AF-A0A4Q7EJY3-F1
#
_cell.length_a   1.000
_cell.length_b   1.000
_cell.length_c   1.000
_cell.angle_alpha   90.00
_cell.angle_beta   90.00
_cell.angle_gamma   90.00
#
_symmetry.space_group_name_H-M   'P 1'
#
loop_
_entity.id
_entity.type
_entity.pdbx_description
1 polymer ?
#
loop_
_entity_poly.entity_id
_entity_poly.type
_entity_poly.pdbx_seq_one_letter_code
_entity_poly.pdbx_strand_id
1 'polypeptide(L)'
;MSCEYFADKGMKIEGNYWLVHPQTGEAWDEESVAAFIAGYQPPHLSEAAIAARKDELVGEIKRAVYDCLEAQLWRVTKAQERVQLAQLGGSEAEQAAAVAALQAELAKREALRQKSDEAELEVAELTSIEAIDAFSFTAEL
;
A
#
# COMPACT_ATOMS: atom_id res chain seq x y z
N MET A 1 21.05 10.14 8.24
CA MET A 1 21.94 8.95 8.24
C MET A 1 23.23 9.34 7.56
N SER A 2 24.38 9.17 8.23
CA SER A 2 25.66 9.73 7.79
C SER A 2 26.64 8.65 7.35
N CYS A 3 27.26 8.89 6.20
CA CYS A 3 28.48 8.24 5.79
C CYS A 3 29.66 9.10 6.26
N GLU A 4 30.50 8.56 7.12
CA GLU A 4 31.62 9.30 7.73
C GLU A 4 32.89 8.47 7.67
N TYR A 5 33.98 9.06 7.21
CA TYR A 5 35.27 8.38 7.15
C TYR A 5 36.11 8.64 8.40
N PHE A 6 36.70 7.58 8.95
CA PHE A 6 37.63 7.63 10.06
C PHE A 6 38.93 6.92 9.69
N ALA A 7 40.07 7.64 9.74
CA ALA A 7 41.36 7.10 9.32
C ALA A 7 41.82 5.86 10.11
N ASP A 8 41.34 5.68 11.34
CA ASP A 8 41.66 4.56 12.24
C ASP A 8 40.68 3.38 12.14
N LYS A 9 39.47 3.60 11.60
CA LYS A 9 38.36 2.61 11.61
C LYS A 9 37.73 2.36 10.24
N GLY A 10 38.19 3.06 9.20
CA GLY A 10 37.60 3.02 7.87
C GLY A 10 36.29 3.79 7.77
N MET A 11 35.43 3.37 6.85
CA MET A 11 34.21 4.07 6.50
C MET A 11 33.05 3.64 7.40
N LYS A 12 32.39 4.60 8.05
CA LYS A 12 31.14 4.38 8.78
C LYS A 12 29.97 4.54 7.83
N ILE A 13 29.20 3.46 7.63
CA ILE A 13 28.02 3.41 6.76
C ILE A 13 26.86 2.89 7.60
N GLU A 14 25.83 3.70 7.77
CA GLU A 14 24.64 3.37 8.59
C GLU A 14 24.98 2.86 10.00
N GLY A 15 26.01 3.43 10.62
CA GLY A 15 26.44 3.06 11.98
C GLY A 15 27.44 1.89 12.05
N ASN A 16 27.69 1.19 10.94
CA ASN A 16 28.65 0.09 10.86
C ASN A 16 29.97 0.55 10.24
N TYR A 17 31.09 0.01 10.72
CA TYR A 17 32.42 0.34 10.20
C TYR A 17 32.87 -0.68 9.15
N TRP A 18 33.37 -0.16 8.03
CA TRP A 18 33.85 -0.92 6.88
C TRP A 18 35.30 -0.56 6.60
N LEU A 19 36.20 -1.53 6.74
CA LEU A 19 37.63 -1.34 6.46
C LEU A 19 37.96 -1.37 4.95
N VAL A 20 37.05 -1.93 4.15
CA VAL A 20 37.16 -2.07 2.70
C VAL A 20 35.91 -1.57 2.02
N HIS A 21 36.06 -1.08 0.79
CA HIS A 21 34.99 -0.55 -0.02
C HIS A 21 34.02 -1.66 -0.44
N PRO A 22 32.70 -1.56 -0.13
CA PRO A 22 31.75 -2.65 -0.31
C PRO A 22 31.46 -3.00 -1.77
N GLN A 23 31.69 -2.07 -2.71
CA GLN A 23 31.42 -2.30 -4.14
C GLN A 23 32.65 -2.76 -4.94
N THR A 24 33.86 -2.39 -4.50
CA THR A 24 35.11 -2.65 -5.24
C THR A 24 35.99 -3.69 -4.55
N GLY A 25 35.81 -3.87 -3.23
CA GLY A 25 36.62 -4.77 -2.40
C GLY A 25 38.00 -4.23 -2.05
N GLU A 26 38.32 -3.00 -2.44
CA GLU A 26 39.63 -2.36 -2.21
C GLU A 26 39.67 -1.58 -0.89
N ALA A 27 40.86 -1.23 -0.42
CA ALA A 27 41.02 -0.36 0.75
C ALA A 27 40.52 1.06 0.41
N TRP A 28 39.96 1.75 1.40
CA TRP A 28 39.50 3.12 1.24
C TRP A 28 40.68 4.07 1.01
N ASP A 29 40.55 4.94 0.01
CA ASP A 29 41.42 6.08 -0.25
C ASP A 29 40.59 7.38 -0.31
N GLU A 30 41.27 8.53 -0.41
CA GLU A 30 40.60 9.83 -0.37
C GLU A 30 39.59 10.01 -1.52
N GLU A 31 39.87 9.45 -2.70
CA GLU A 31 39.02 9.57 -3.88
C GLU A 31 37.77 8.67 -3.79
N SER A 32 37.95 7.39 -3.43
CA SER A 32 36.86 6.44 -3.23
C SER A 32 35.96 6.82 -2.05
N VAL A 33 36.50 7.39 -0.98
CA VAL A 33 35.71 7.93 0.13
C VAL A 33 34.85 9.11 -0.33
N ALA A 34 35.44 10.09 -1.02
CA ALA A 34 34.70 11.26 -1.50
C ALA A 34 33.62 10.85 -2.51
N ALA A 35 33.95 9.95 -3.44
CA ALA A 35 33.01 9.42 -4.42
C ALA A 35 31.86 8.64 -3.77
N PHE A 36 32.17 7.80 -2.78
CA PHE A 36 31.17 7.03 -2.05
C PHE A 36 30.26 7.93 -1.22
N ILE A 37 30.80 8.88 -0.45
CA ILE A 37 29.97 9.83 0.33
C ILE A 37 29.06 10.65 -0.57
N ALA A 38 29.58 11.15 -1.70
CA ALA A 38 28.81 11.99 -2.61
C ALA A 38 27.69 11.22 -3.34
N GLY A 39 27.90 9.92 -3.60
CA GLY A 39 26.95 9.06 -4.31
C GLY A 39 26.12 8.13 -3.43
N TYR A 40 26.37 8.08 -2.11
CA TYR A 40 25.70 7.14 -1.23
C TYR A 40 24.25 7.55 -0.97
N GLN A 41 23.33 6.78 -1.53
CA GLN A 41 21.93 6.79 -1.15
C GLN A 41 21.66 5.53 -0.33
N PRO A 42 21.17 5.64 0.92
CA PRO A 42 20.78 4.50 1.71
C PRO A 42 19.85 3.58 0.90
N PRO A 43 20.01 2.23 0.92
CA PRO A 43 19.24 1.32 0.08
C PRO A 43 17.73 1.49 0.24
N HIS A 44 17.29 1.76 1.47
CA HIS A 44 15.89 2.01 1.80
C HIS A 44 15.40 3.40 1.34
N LEU A 45 16.28 4.36 1.05
CA LEU A 45 15.88 5.65 0.46
C LEU A 45 16.00 5.66 -1.07
N SER A 46 16.35 4.54 -1.69
CA SER A 46 16.40 4.44 -3.15
C SER A 46 15.01 4.51 -3.78
N GLU A 47 14.90 5.05 -4.98
CA GLU A 47 13.64 5.09 -5.74
C GLU A 47 13.04 3.68 -5.94
N ALA A 48 13.90 2.68 -6.11
CA ALA A 48 13.48 1.28 -6.23
C ALA A 48 12.87 0.74 -4.93
N ALA A 49 13.43 1.08 -3.77
CA ALA A 49 12.87 0.70 -2.48
C ALA A 49 11.54 1.40 -2.21
N ILE A 50 11.43 2.69 -2.56
CA ILE A 50 10.18 3.46 -2.47
C ILE A 50 9.10 2.84 -3.36
N ALA A 51 9.44 2.51 -4.62
CA ALA A 51 8.51 1.86 -5.55
C ALA A 51 8.05 0.48 -5.04
N ALA A 52 8.98 -0.36 -4.57
CA ALA A 52 8.65 -1.66 -4.01
C ALA A 52 7.72 -1.56 -2.79
N ARG A 53 7.95 -0.57 -1.92
CA ARG A 53 7.10 -0.35 -0.74
C ARG A 53 5.71 0.16 -1.12
N LYS A 54 5.59 1.02 -2.14
CA LYS A 54 4.29 1.42 -2.70
C LYS A 54 3.51 0.22 -3.23
N ASP A 55 4.16 -0.65 -3.99
CA ASP A 55 3.52 -1.85 -4.55
C ASP A 55 3.00 -2.77 -3.45
N GLU A 56 3.78 -2.94 -2.38
CA GLU A 56 3.36 -3.71 -1.19
C GLU A 56 2.11 -3.09 -0.54
N LEU A 57 2.13 -1.78 -0.28
CA LEU A 57 1.01 -1.06 0.32
C LEU A 57 -0.25 -1.10 -0.54
N VAL A 58 -0.12 -0.94 -1.86
CA VAL A 58 -1.25 -1.12 -2.81
C VAL A 58 -1.79 -2.55 -2.74
N GLY A 59 -0.93 -3.55 -2.61
CA GLY A 59 -1.32 -4.94 -2.38
C GLY A 59 -2.09 -5.14 -1.07
N GLU A 60 -1.67 -4.49 0.01
CA GLU A 60 -2.36 -4.50 1.31
C GLU A 60 -3.75 -3.87 1.22
N ILE A 61 -3.88 -2.70 0.58
CA ILE A 61 -5.17 -2.02 0.34
C ILE A 61 -6.14 -2.94 -0.41
N LYS A 62 -5.68 -3.53 -1.52
CA LYS A 62 -6.50 -4.43 -2.35
C LYS A 62 -6.94 -5.66 -1.60
N ARG A 63 -6.05 -6.23 -0.78
CA ARG A 63 -6.38 -7.38 0.07
C ARG A 63 -7.42 -7.01 1.12
N ALA A 64 -7.25 -5.89 1.81
CA ALA A 64 -8.21 -5.43 2.81
C ALA A 64 -9.61 -5.18 2.20
N VAL A 65 -9.68 -4.57 1.02
CA VAL A 65 -10.95 -4.38 0.29
C VAL A 65 -11.56 -5.71 -0.11
N TYR A 66 -10.77 -6.63 -0.66
CA TYR A 66 -11.24 -7.96 -1.05
C TYR A 66 -11.83 -8.72 0.15
N ASP A 67 -11.09 -8.78 1.27
CA ASP A 67 -11.50 -9.47 2.49
C ASP A 67 -12.81 -8.88 3.05
N CYS A 68 -12.94 -7.55 3.04
CA CYS A 68 -14.17 -6.86 3.47
C CYS A 68 -15.36 -7.18 2.55
N LEU A 69 -15.15 -7.14 1.23
CA LEU A 69 -16.19 -7.44 0.24
C LEU A 69 -16.60 -8.91 0.28
N GLU A 70 -15.68 -9.83 0.55
CA GLU A 70 -15.94 -11.27 0.70
C GLU A 70 -16.72 -11.54 2.00
N ALA A 71 -16.26 -11.01 3.13
CA ALA A 71 -16.92 -11.17 4.42
C ALA A 71 -18.36 -10.65 4.44
N GLN A 72 -18.68 -9.68 3.58
CA GLN A 72 -20.02 -9.10 3.46
C GLN A 72 -20.82 -9.59 2.24
N LEU A 73 -20.30 -10.56 1.46
CA LEU A 73 -20.97 -11.09 0.27
C LEU A 73 -22.39 -11.59 0.58
N TRP A 74 -22.58 -12.19 1.75
CA TRP A 74 -23.88 -12.69 2.21
C TRP A 74 -24.97 -11.63 2.23
N ARG A 75 -24.64 -10.35 2.45
CA ARG A 75 -25.62 -9.24 2.44
C ARG A 75 -26.25 -9.08 1.06
N VAL A 76 -25.43 -9.15 0.01
CA VAL A 76 -25.88 -9.08 -1.39
C VAL A 76 -26.69 -10.31 -1.73
N THR A 77 -26.22 -11.51 -1.37
CA THR A 77 -26.96 -12.76 -1.61
C THR A 77 -28.34 -12.70 -0.95
N LYS A 78 -28.43 -12.24 0.30
CA LYS A 78 -29.71 -12.07 1.00
C LYS A 78 -30.61 -11.01 0.37
N ALA A 79 -30.06 -9.91 -0.11
CA ALA A 79 -30.85 -8.90 -0.83
C ALA A 79 -31.39 -9.45 -2.17
N GLN A 80 -30.59 -10.21 -2.91
CA GLN A 80 -31.02 -10.89 -4.14
C GLN A 80 -32.12 -11.92 -3.88
N GLU A 81 -31.98 -12.75 -2.84
CA GLU A 81 -33.02 -13.69 -2.41
C GLU A 81 -34.34 -12.97 -2.11
N ARG A 82 -34.30 -11.82 -1.42
CA ARG A 82 -35.51 -11.02 -1.12
C ARG A 82 -36.18 -10.49 -2.38
N VAL A 83 -35.41 -10.06 -3.38
CA VAL A 83 -35.95 -9.63 -4.67
C VAL A 83 -36.69 -10.80 -5.35
N GLN A 84 -36.09 -11.99 -5.37
CA GLN A 84 -36.72 -13.18 -5.96
C GLN A 84 -38.01 -13.57 -5.22
N LEU A 85 -38.02 -13.53 -3.89
CA LEU A 85 -39.21 -13.81 -3.09
C LEU A 85 -40.32 -12.80 -3.35
N ALA A 86 -40.00 -11.50 -3.43
CA ALA A 86 -40.98 -10.46 -3.72
C ALA A 86 -41.58 -10.61 -5.14
N GLN A 87 -40.77 -11.02 -6.11
CA GLN A 87 -41.23 -11.34 -7.46
C GLN A 87 -42.21 -12.52 -7.46
N LEU A 88 -41.95 -13.57 -6.68
CA LEU A 88 -42.85 -14.71 -6.54
C LEU A 88 -44.16 -14.36 -5.81
N GLY A 89 -44.11 -13.41 -4.87
CA GLY A 89 -45.28 -12.92 -4.14
C GLY A 89 -46.22 -12.03 -4.97
N GLY A 90 -45.74 -11.48 -6.09
CA GLY A 90 -46.54 -10.69 -7.04
C GLY A 90 -46.93 -9.28 -6.57
N SER A 91 -46.35 -8.80 -5.46
CA SER A 91 -46.58 -7.45 -4.96
C SER A 91 -45.55 -6.47 -5.53
N GLU A 92 -45.99 -5.55 -6.39
CA GLU A 92 -45.11 -4.54 -7.00
C GLU A 92 -44.43 -3.64 -5.94
N ALA A 93 -45.14 -3.32 -4.85
CA ALA A 93 -44.60 -2.49 -3.77
C ALA A 93 -43.47 -3.20 -3.01
N GLU A 94 -43.64 -4.49 -2.72
CA GLU A 94 -42.60 -5.29 -2.06
C GLU A 94 -41.40 -5.52 -2.98
N GLN A 95 -41.65 -5.72 -4.27
CA GLN A 95 -40.60 -5.85 -5.27
C GLN A 95 -39.77 -4.56 -5.38
N ALA A 96 -40.42 -3.39 -5.43
CA ALA A 96 -39.74 -2.10 -5.48
C ALA A 96 -38.86 -1.88 -4.21
N ALA A 97 -39.39 -2.21 -3.03
CA ALA A 97 -38.65 -2.11 -1.78
C ALA A 97 -37.43 -3.06 -1.74
N ALA A 98 -37.59 -4.31 -2.19
CA ALA A 98 -36.51 -5.28 -2.24
C ALA A 98 -35.40 -4.86 -3.23
N VAL A 99 -35.77 -4.31 -4.39
CA VAL A 99 -34.82 -3.79 -5.38
C VAL A 99 -34.05 -2.59 -4.82
N ALA A 100 -34.72 -1.65 -4.17
CA ALA A 100 -34.06 -0.50 -3.54
C ALA A 100 -33.05 -0.95 -2.46
N ALA A 101 -33.40 -1.96 -1.65
CA ALA A 101 -32.49 -2.51 -0.65
C ALA A 101 -31.26 -3.19 -1.30
N LEU A 102 -31.44 -3.94 -2.40
CA LEU A 102 -30.33 -4.51 -3.15
C LEU A 102 -29.41 -3.42 -3.74
N GLN A 103 -30.00 -2.38 -4.33
CA GLN A 103 -29.23 -1.25 -4.88
C GLN A 103 -28.42 -0.54 -3.79
N ALA A 104 -28.98 -0.37 -2.59
CA ALA A 104 -28.25 0.22 -1.47
C ALA A 104 -27.02 -0.61 -1.06
N GLU A 105 -27.13 -1.94 -1.02
CA GLU A 105 -25.98 -2.80 -0.73
C GLU A 105 -24.92 -2.77 -1.83
N LEU A 106 -25.33 -2.73 -3.11
CA LEU A 106 -24.41 -2.59 -4.24
C LEU A 106 -23.70 -1.22 -4.23
N ALA A 107 -24.42 -0.15 -3.88
CA ALA A 107 -23.86 1.19 -3.79
C ALA A 107 -22.76 1.29 -2.72
N LYS A 108 -22.94 0.64 -1.55
CA LYS A 108 -21.89 0.57 -0.52
C LYS A 108 -20.64 -0.13 -1.04
N ARG A 109 -20.81 -1.25 -1.75
CA ARG A 109 -19.68 -2.00 -2.34
C ARG A 109 -18.93 -1.17 -3.37
N GLU A 110 -19.64 -0.45 -4.21
CA GLU A 110 -19.04 0.46 -5.18
C GLU A 110 -18.32 1.63 -4.50
N ALA A 111 -18.89 2.19 -3.43
CA ALA A 111 -18.23 3.24 -2.65
C ALA A 111 -16.92 2.75 -2.02
N LEU A 112 -16.87 1.50 -1.52
CA LEU A 112 -15.61 0.92 -1.01
C LEU A 112 -14.59 0.72 -2.13
N ARG A 113 -15.02 0.28 -3.32
CA ARG A 113 -14.15 0.16 -4.49
C ARG A 113 -13.55 1.51 -4.87
N GLN A 114 -14.36 2.57 -4.90
CA GLN A 114 -13.90 3.93 -5.19
C GLN A 114 -12.91 4.45 -4.13
N LYS A 115 -13.16 4.19 -2.84
CA LYS A 115 -12.19 4.51 -1.78
C LYS A 115 -10.86 3.79 -1.95
N SER A 116 -10.87 2.54 -2.45
CA SER A 116 -9.63 1.82 -2.81
C SER A 116 -8.89 2.53 -3.93
N ASP A 117 -9.60 2.90 -5.01
CA ASP A 117 -8.99 3.62 -6.14
C ASP A 117 -8.37 4.96 -5.68
N GLU A 118 -9.08 5.71 -4.83
CA GLU A 118 -8.59 6.97 -4.24
C GLU A 118 -7.34 6.74 -3.38
N ALA A 119 -7.35 5.72 -2.52
CA ALA A 119 -6.20 5.36 -1.69
C ALA A 119 -4.98 4.95 -2.54
N GLU A 120 -5.18 4.21 -3.63
CA GLU A 120 -4.10 3.85 -4.56
C GLU A 120 -3.47 5.08 -5.23
N LEU A 121 -4.29 6.08 -5.58
CA LEU A 121 -3.80 7.36 -6.11
C LEU A 121 -3.02 8.14 -5.06
N GLU A 122 -3.50 8.19 -3.81
CA GLU A 122 -2.77 8.84 -2.71
C GLU A 122 -1.40 8.19 -2.48
N VAL A 123 -1.32 6.85 -2.51
CA VAL A 123 -0.05 6.12 -2.39
C VAL A 123 0.90 6.42 -3.56
N ALA A 124 0.37 6.62 -4.77
CA ALA A 124 1.19 6.97 -5.93
C ALA A 124 1.92 8.31 -5.75
N GLU A 125 1.31 9.28 -5.05
CA GLU A 125 1.87 10.61 -4.82
C GLU A 125 2.92 10.66 -3.69
N LEU A 126 3.02 9.62 -2.85
CA LEU A 126 3.98 9.60 -1.73
C LEU A 126 5.43 9.50 -2.23
N THR A 127 6.34 10.32 -1.70
CA THR A 127 7.73 10.39 -2.20
C THR A 127 8.78 9.88 -1.21
N SER A 128 8.37 9.49 -0.01
CA SER A 128 9.28 8.97 1.02
C SER A 128 8.71 7.72 1.69
N ILE A 129 9.60 6.82 2.13
CA ILE A 129 9.21 5.63 2.89
C ILE A 129 8.47 6.01 4.17
N GLU A 130 8.90 7.05 4.88
CA GLU A 130 8.23 7.52 6.10
C GLU A 130 6.77 7.90 5.84
N ALA A 131 6.48 8.54 4.71
CA ALA A 131 5.12 8.90 4.34
C ALA A 131 4.30 7.67 3.92
N ILE A 132 4.93 6.69 3.26
CA ILE A 132 4.30 5.41 2.90
C ILE A 132 3.96 4.59 4.15
N ASP A 133 4.87 4.49 5.12
CA ASP A 133 4.64 3.74 6.36
C ASP A 133 3.67 4.42 7.33
N ALA A 134 3.52 5.75 7.23
CA ALA A 134 2.52 6.50 7.98
C ALA A 134 1.12 6.43 7.33
N PHE A 135 1.01 5.99 6.08
CA PHE A 135 -0.27 5.87 5.38
C PHE A 135 -1.10 4.74 6.01
N SER A 136 -2.39 5.01 6.21
CA SER A 136 -3.32 4.03 6.78
C SER A 136 -4.61 3.99 5.98
N PHE A 137 -5.05 2.79 5.62
CA PHE A 137 -6.31 2.56 4.95
C PHE A 137 -7.13 1.52 5.71
N THR A 138 -8.44 1.77 5.87
CA THR A 138 -9.37 0.86 6.54
C THR A 138 -10.54 0.55 5.63
N ALA A 139 -10.78 -0.74 5.36
CA ALA A 139 -11.85 -1.19 4.49
C ALA A 139 -13.14 -1.45 5.27
N GLU A 140 -14.14 -0.59 5.13
CA GLU A 140 -15.44 -0.69 5.81
C GLU A 140 -16.62 -0.34 4.89
N LEU A 141 -17.76 -1.02 5.10
CA LEU A 141 -19.03 -0.90 4.35
C LEU A 141 -20.19 -0.45 5.23
#